data_AF-A0A517MWC2-F1
#
_entry.id   AF-A0A517MWC2-F1
#
_cell.length_a   1.000
_cell.length_b   1.000
_cell.length_c   1.000
_cell.angle_alpha   90.00
_cell.angle_beta   90.00
_cell.angle_gamma   90.00
#
_symmetry.space_group_name_H-M   'P 1'
#
loop_
_entity.id
_entity.type
_entity.pdbx_description
1 polymer ?
#
loop_
_entity_poly.entity_id
_entity_poly.type
_entity_poly.pdbx_seq_one_letter_code
_entity_poly.pdbx_strand_id
1 'polypeptide(L)'
;MLEQARGMELPVRYLVRDLDFKYSKRFDQLFTDNGVSIEPTAPRAPRAPNQNAFVERRVGSIKSECLNRFIVFGLGHLDHIVSSYLDYDHQVRPHQRKENKPLLGIWPEVDDPPNNNEEIVCHEWLGGVLKHYERKAA
;
A
#
# COMPACT_ATOMS: atom_id res chain seq x y z
N MET A 1 -9.91 -1.09 9.65
CA MET A 1 -8.49 -0.75 9.89
C MET A 1 -7.86 -1.67 10.93
N LEU A 2 -8.25 -1.62 12.21
CA LEU A 2 -7.69 -2.53 13.22
C LEU A 2 -7.99 -4.01 12.93
N GLU A 3 -9.20 -4.35 12.49
CA GLU A 3 -9.51 -5.72 12.07
C GLU A 3 -8.69 -6.19 10.87
N GLN A 4 -8.43 -5.29 9.92
CA GLN A 4 -7.60 -5.62 8.76
C GLN A 4 -6.15 -5.87 9.18
N ALA A 5 -5.60 -5.03 10.07
CA ALA A 5 -4.26 -5.23 10.61
C ALA A 5 -4.16 -6.52 11.44
N ARG A 6 -5.18 -6.83 12.25
CA ARG A 6 -5.30 -8.10 12.99
C ARG A 6 -5.32 -9.30 12.04
N GLY A 7 -6.09 -9.24 10.96
CA GLY A 7 -6.15 -10.29 9.94
C GLY A 7 -4.83 -10.49 9.18
N MET A 8 -3.92 -9.52 9.22
CA MET A 8 -2.56 -9.60 8.67
C MET A 8 -1.49 -9.89 9.74
N GLU A 9 -1.91 -10.17 10.98
CA GLU A 9 -1.02 -10.38 12.14
C GLU A 9 -0.06 -9.21 12.40
N LEU A 10 -0.43 -8.00 11.98
CA LEU A 10 0.39 -6.79 12.17
C LEU A 10 0.00 -6.08 13.47
N PRO A 11 0.92 -5.99 14.46
CA PRO A 11 0.63 -5.27 15.68
C PRO A 11 0.57 -3.76 15.41
N VAL A 12 -0.58 -3.15 15.70
CA VAL A 12 -0.75 -1.70 15.65
C VAL A 12 -0.47 -1.13 17.03
N ARG A 13 0.57 -0.32 17.16
CA ARG A 13 0.93 0.34 18.44
C ARG A 13 0.67 1.84 18.42
N TYR A 14 0.81 2.46 17.25
CA TYR A 14 0.67 3.89 17.07
C TYR A 14 -0.23 4.18 15.87
N LEU A 15 -1.09 5.20 15.98
CA LEU A 15 -1.79 5.81 14.87
C LEU A 15 -1.26 7.23 14.67
N VAL A 16 -0.50 7.42 13.60
CA VAL A 16 -0.08 8.75 13.16
C VAL A 16 -1.15 9.32 12.24
N ARG A 17 -1.69 10.49 12.56
CA ARG A 17 -2.73 11.16 11.75
C ARG A 17 -2.53 12.68 11.75
N ASP A 18 -3.01 13.36 10.70
CA ASP A 18 -2.99 14.82 10.65
C ASP A 18 -4.06 15.45 11.57
N LEU A 19 -4.19 16.77 11.54
CA LEU A 19 -5.13 17.53 12.38
C LEU A 19 -6.47 17.82 11.70
N ASP A 20 -6.85 17.05 10.67
CA ASP A 20 -8.16 17.21 10.01
C ASP A 20 -9.30 17.05 11.04
N PHE A 21 -10.26 17.97 10.98
CA PHE A 21 -11.42 18.02 11.89
C PHE A 21 -12.33 16.79 11.77
N LYS A 22 -12.19 15.99 10.71
CA LYS A 22 -12.89 14.71 10.56
C LYS A 22 -12.53 13.70 11.65
N TYR A 23 -11.34 13.81 12.25
CA TYR A 23 -10.93 12.94 13.35
C TYR A 23 -11.58 13.40 14.66
N SER A 24 -12.75 12.82 14.94
CA SER A 24 -13.49 13.10 16.18
C SER A 24 -12.84 12.43 17.41
N LYS A 25 -13.17 12.91 18.61
CA LYS A 25 -12.77 12.23 19.86
C LYS A 25 -13.20 10.76 19.90
N ARG A 26 -14.37 10.44 19.33
CA ARG A 26 -14.86 9.06 19.26
C ARG A 26 -14.01 8.19 18.34
N PHE A 27 -13.44 8.78 17.29
CA PHE A 27 -12.48 8.08 16.43
C PHE A 27 -11.22 7.74 17.23
N ASP A 28 -10.61 8.71 17.90
CA ASP A 28 -9.40 8.50 18.72
C ASP A 28 -9.65 7.46 19.83
N GLN A 29 -10.81 7.51 20.50
CA GLN A 29 -11.20 6.57 21.56
C GLN A 29 -11.21 5.10 21.08
N LEU A 30 -11.70 4.85 19.86
CA LEU A 30 -11.75 3.49 19.29
C LEU A 30 -10.36 2.85 19.21
N PHE A 31 -9.32 3.65 18.96
CA PHE A 31 -7.94 3.17 18.91
C PHE A 31 -7.35 3.01 20.31
N THR A 32 -7.55 3.98 21.21
CA THR A 32 -7.03 3.88 22.58
C THR A 32 -7.65 2.72 23.37
N ASP A 33 -8.94 2.42 23.16
CA ASP A 33 -9.61 1.25 23.74
C ASP A 33 -9.01 -0.08 23.26
N ASN A 34 -8.37 -0.06 22.09
CA ASN A 34 -7.64 -1.20 21.52
C ASN A 34 -6.13 -1.16 21.83
N GLY A 35 -5.70 -0.31 22.78
CA GLY A 35 -4.30 -0.21 23.19
C GLY A 35 -3.38 0.50 22.18
N VAL A 36 -3.94 1.26 21.24
CA VAL A 36 -3.18 2.03 20.24
C VAL A 36 -3.01 3.47 20.70
N SER A 37 -1.76 3.94 20.73
CA SER A 37 -1.45 5.34 21.02
C SER A 37 -1.74 6.24 19.82
N ILE A 38 -2.43 7.35 20.05
CA ILE A 38 -2.69 8.35 19.01
C ILE A 38 -1.55 9.37 18.98
N GLU A 39 -0.94 9.57 17.81
CA GLU A 39 0.17 10.49 17.58
C GLU A 39 -0.22 11.51 16.50
N PRO A 40 -0.90 12.62 16.88
CA PRO A 40 -1.25 13.67 15.93
C PRO A 40 -0.01 14.35 15.36
N THR A 41 -0.03 14.74 14.09
CA THR A 41 1.02 15.61 13.55
C THR A 41 1.03 16.96 14.27
N ALA A 42 2.21 17.55 14.41
CA ALA A 42 2.41 18.80 15.11
C ALA A 42 1.94 19.97 14.23
N PRO A 43 1.04 20.85 14.71
CA PRO A 43 0.44 21.90 13.88
C PRO A 43 1.43 22.94 13.35
N ARG A 44 2.56 23.15 14.04
CA ARG A 44 3.53 24.25 13.79
C ARG A 44 4.95 23.91 14.24
N ALA A 45 5.42 22.68 14.06
CA ALA A 45 6.84 22.41 14.30
C ALA A 45 7.66 23.06 13.16
N PRO A 46 8.52 24.07 13.42
CA PRO A 46 9.27 24.80 12.37
C PRO A 46 10.23 23.94 11.53
N ARG A 47 10.24 22.62 11.75
CA ARG A 47 11.21 21.64 11.22
C ARG A 47 10.58 20.29 10.86
N ALA A 48 9.26 20.16 10.81
CA ALA A 48 8.61 18.88 10.52
C ALA A 48 7.53 18.97 9.44
N PRO A 49 7.85 19.44 8.21
CA PRO A 49 6.87 19.53 7.12
C PRO A 49 6.36 18.15 6.63
N ASN A 50 7.09 17.08 6.94
CA ASN A 50 6.89 15.74 6.36
C ASN A 50 6.39 14.70 7.39
N GLN A 51 5.60 15.10 8.38
CA GLN A 51 5.15 14.17 9.43
C GLN A 51 4.16 13.11 8.94
N ASN A 52 3.53 13.32 7.79
CA ASN A 52 2.63 12.34 7.17
C ASN A 52 3.16 11.81 5.82
N ALA A 53 4.48 11.94 5.57
CA ALA A 53 5.06 11.68 4.26
C ALA A 53 4.82 10.25 3.74
N PHE A 54 4.71 9.25 4.62
CA PHE A 54 4.43 7.87 4.21
C PHE A 54 3.03 7.74 3.59
N VAL A 55 2.00 8.29 4.25
CA VAL A 55 0.62 8.24 3.74
C VAL A 55 0.49 9.11 2.49
N GLU A 56 1.08 10.31 2.50
CA GLU A 56 1.09 11.19 1.33
C GLU A 56 1.75 10.53 0.12
N ARG A 57 2.93 9.93 0.31
CA ARG A 57 3.64 9.20 -0.76
C ARG A 57 2.83 8.01 -1.25
N ARG A 58 2.16 7.28 -0.35
CA ARG A 58 1.28 6.14 -0.68
C ARG A 58 0.10 6.57 -1.53
N VAL A 59 -0.64 7.59 -1.10
CA VAL A 59 -1.78 8.15 -1.87
C VAL A 59 -1.30 8.70 -3.21
N GLY A 60 -0.16 9.39 -3.23
CA GLY A 60 0.48 9.88 -4.44
C GLY A 60 0.77 8.75 -5.43
N SER A 61 1.37 7.65 -4.98
CA SER A 61 1.64 6.47 -5.82
C SER A 61 0.36 5.86 -6.39
N ILE A 62 -0.66 5.61 -5.57
CA ILE A 62 -1.95 5.05 -6.05
C ILE A 62 -2.55 5.97 -7.13
N LYS A 63 -2.50 7.28 -6.94
CA LYS A 63 -3.01 8.24 -7.93
C LYS A 63 -2.19 8.22 -9.22
N SER A 64 -0.87 8.38 -9.14
CA SER A 64 0.00 8.50 -10.30
C SER A 64 0.16 7.20 -11.08
N GLU A 65 0.15 6.06 -10.40
CA GLU A 65 0.35 4.73 -10.99
C GLU A 65 -0.98 4.12 -11.45
N CYS A 66 -2.11 4.51 -10.85
CA CYS A 66 -3.39 3.89 -11.14
C CYS A 66 -4.52 4.90 -11.41
N LEU A 67 -5.00 5.63 -10.39
CA LEU A 67 -6.28 6.34 -10.48
C LEU A 67 -6.33 7.43 -11.55
N ASN A 68 -5.20 8.09 -11.84
CA ASN A 68 -5.14 9.11 -12.88
C ASN A 68 -5.31 8.55 -14.31
N ARG A 69 -5.27 7.22 -14.47
CA ARG A 69 -5.49 6.54 -15.77
C ARG A 69 -6.94 6.13 -16.00
N PHE A 70 -7.83 6.35 -15.03
CA PHE A 70 -9.23 5.91 -15.10
C PHE A 70 -10.20 7.07 -14.90
N ILE A 71 -11.32 7.01 -15.63
CA ILE A 71 -12.52 7.77 -15.29
C ILE A 71 -13.38 6.87 -14.40
N VAL A 72 -13.61 7.31 -13.17
CA VAL A 72 -14.34 6.53 -12.16
C VAL A 72 -15.83 6.84 -12.25
N PHE A 73 -16.63 5.83 -12.56
CA PHE A 73 -18.09 5.93 -12.78
C PHE A 73 -18.93 5.69 -11.51
N GLY A 74 -18.30 5.35 -10.38
CA GLY A 74 -18.98 5.11 -9.11
C GLY A 74 -18.07 4.47 -8.06
N LEU A 75 -18.59 4.33 -6.84
CA LEU A 75 -17.83 3.80 -5.70
C LEU A 75 -17.38 2.35 -5.92
N GLY A 76 -18.25 1.47 -6.42
CA GLY A 76 -17.85 0.08 -6.70
C GLY A 76 -16.74 -0.02 -7.75
N HIS A 77 -16.70 0.89 -8.73
CA HIS A 77 -15.59 0.95 -9.69
C HIS A 77 -14.31 1.44 -9.02
N LEU A 78 -14.39 2.47 -8.17
CA LEU A 78 -13.25 2.94 -7.39
C LEU A 78 -12.68 1.85 -6.49
N ASP A 79 -13.55 1.13 -5.77
CA ASP A 79 -13.17 0.05 -4.86
C ASP A 79 -12.47 -1.08 -5.64
N HIS A 80 -12.99 -1.45 -6.81
CA HIS A 80 -12.35 -2.44 -7.67
C HIS A 80 -10.95 -1.99 -8.13
N ILE A 81 -10.81 -0.74 -8.58
CA ILE A 81 -9.52 -0.19 -9.00
C ILE A 81 -8.52 -0.20 -7.85
N VAL A 82 -8.92 0.33 -6.68
CA VAL A 82 -8.05 0.42 -5.50
C VAL A 82 -7.69 -0.96 -4.99
N SER A 83 -8.64 -1.90 -4.91
CA SER A 83 -8.37 -3.27 -4.48
C SER A 83 -7.39 -3.98 -5.42
N SER A 84 -7.55 -3.81 -6.74
CA SER A 84 -6.64 -4.40 -7.72
C SER A 84 -5.23 -3.81 -7.63
N TYR A 85 -5.12 -2.49 -7.38
CA TYR A 85 -3.82 -1.86 -7.14
C TYR A 85 -3.17 -2.38 -5.86
N LEU A 86 -3.94 -2.55 -4.77
CA LEU A 86 -3.41 -3.05 -3.50
C LEU A 86 -2.93 -4.50 -3.61
N ASP A 87 -3.65 -5.33 -4.36
CA ASP A 87 -3.23 -6.69 -4.67
C ASP A 87 -1.87 -6.69 -5.37
N TYR A 88 -1.72 -5.93 -6.45
CA TYR A 88 -0.45 -5.74 -7.14
C TYR A 88 0.67 -5.20 -6.22
N ASP A 89 0.41 -4.11 -5.48
CA ASP A 89 1.42 -3.45 -4.65
C ASP A 89 1.90 -4.31 -3.48
N HIS A 90 1.02 -5.13 -2.90
CA HIS A 90 1.37 -6.01 -1.78
C HIS A 90 2.00 -7.32 -2.27
N GLN A 91 1.48 -7.93 -3.32
CA GLN A 91 1.88 -9.27 -3.75
C GLN A 91 3.09 -9.29 -4.66
N VAL A 92 3.24 -8.33 -5.59
CA VAL A 92 4.24 -8.48 -6.66
C VAL A 92 5.16 -7.27 -6.82
N ARG A 93 4.75 -6.07 -6.40
CA ARG A 93 5.56 -4.87 -6.58
C ARG A 93 6.80 -4.90 -5.68
N PRO A 94 8.02 -4.69 -6.22
CA PRO A 94 9.24 -4.67 -5.42
C PRO A 94 9.36 -3.40 -4.59
N HIS A 95 9.80 -3.51 -3.34
CA HIS A 95 10.02 -2.37 -2.44
C HIS A 95 11.50 -2.27 -2.06
N GLN A 96 12.15 -1.15 -2.42
CA GLN A 96 13.60 -0.95 -2.18
C GLN A 96 14.02 -1.12 -0.72
N ARG A 97 13.19 -0.65 0.22
CA ARG A 97 13.44 -0.81 1.66
C ARG A 97 13.37 -2.27 2.13
N LYS A 98 12.75 -3.15 1.34
CA LYS A 98 12.64 -4.59 1.59
C LYS A 98 13.50 -5.37 0.60
N GLU A 99 14.70 -4.87 0.27
CA GLU A 99 15.64 -5.55 -0.63
C GLU A 99 15.06 -5.83 -2.03
N ASN A 100 14.20 -4.94 -2.53
CA ASN A 100 13.42 -5.13 -3.78
C ASN A 100 12.48 -6.33 -3.76
N LYS A 101 12.04 -6.79 -2.59
CA LYS A 101 11.05 -7.85 -2.42
C LYS A 101 9.63 -7.26 -2.31
N PRO A 102 8.58 -8.00 -2.72
CA PRO A 102 7.19 -7.65 -2.46
C PRO A 102 6.87 -7.66 -0.97
N LEU A 103 5.82 -6.97 -0.54
CA LEU A 103 5.47 -6.87 0.89
C LEU A 103 4.97 -8.20 1.46
N LEU A 104 4.05 -8.86 0.76
CA LEU A 104 3.37 -10.09 1.19
C LEU A 104 3.61 -11.28 0.25
N GLY A 105 4.04 -11.04 -0.99
CA GLY A 105 4.25 -12.10 -1.96
C GLY A 105 5.47 -12.97 -1.70
N ILE A 106 5.47 -14.14 -2.33
CA ILE A 106 6.60 -15.07 -2.35
C ILE A 106 7.67 -14.50 -3.29
N TRP A 107 8.91 -14.45 -2.81
CA TRP A 107 10.04 -13.99 -3.61
C TRP A 107 11.25 -14.91 -3.41
N PRO A 108 11.95 -15.33 -4.47
CA PRO A 108 13.15 -16.15 -4.35
C PRO A 108 14.25 -15.42 -3.56
N GLU A 109 14.89 -16.12 -2.63
CA GLU A 109 16.02 -15.57 -1.86
C GLU A 109 17.34 -15.55 -2.65
N VAL A 110 17.42 -16.32 -3.73
CA VAL A 110 18.58 -16.41 -4.60
C VAL A 110 18.31 -15.61 -5.87
N ASP A 111 19.27 -14.77 -6.25
CA ASP A 111 19.26 -14.10 -7.54
C ASP A 111 19.45 -15.13 -8.65
N ASP A 112 18.44 -15.28 -9.50
CA ASP A 112 18.36 -16.30 -10.54
C ASP A 112 17.79 -15.66 -11.81
N PRO A 113 18.64 -14.93 -12.57
CA PRO A 113 18.22 -14.22 -13.76
C PRO A 113 17.77 -15.20 -14.86
N PRO A 114 16.76 -14.84 -15.68
CA PRO A 114 16.24 -15.73 -16.70
C PRO A 114 17.27 -16.02 -17.81
N ASN A 115 17.26 -17.26 -18.31
CA ASN A 115 18.00 -17.63 -19.51
C ASN A 115 17.22 -17.28 -20.79
N ASN A 116 17.91 -17.11 -21.92
CA ASN A 116 17.31 -16.73 -23.21
C ASN A 116 16.21 -17.68 -23.74
N ASN A 117 16.13 -18.91 -23.23
CA ASN A 117 15.17 -19.92 -23.67
C ASN A 117 14.00 -20.13 -22.70
N GLU A 118 13.92 -19.34 -21.62
CA GLU A 118 12.86 -19.46 -20.62
C GLU A 118 11.62 -18.65 -21.03
N GLU A 119 10.45 -19.26 -20.90
CA GLU A 119 9.17 -18.59 -21.19
C GLU A 119 8.85 -17.59 -20.06
N ILE A 120 8.68 -16.32 -20.41
CA ILE A 120 8.26 -15.26 -19.50
C ILE A 120 6.77 -14.98 -19.70
N VAL A 121 6.02 -15.01 -18.61
CA VAL A 121 4.60 -14.70 -18.56
C VAL A 121 4.40 -13.31 -17.97
N CYS A 122 3.47 -12.56 -18.56
CA CYS A 122 3.05 -11.25 -18.08
C CYS A 122 1.71 -11.36 -17.38
N HIS A 123 1.67 -11.02 -16.10
CA HIS A 123 0.46 -10.85 -15.32
C HIS A 123 0.03 -9.39 -15.37
N GLU A 124 -1.25 -9.16 -15.61
CA GLU A 124 -1.80 -7.82 -15.81
C GLU A 124 -2.95 -7.55 -14.86
N TRP A 125 -2.97 -6.34 -14.29
CA TRP A 125 -4.11 -5.80 -13.56
C TRP A 125 -4.67 -4.61 -14.33
N LEU A 126 -5.99 -4.43 -14.20
CA LEU A 126 -6.70 -3.25 -14.69
C LEU A 126 -6.45 -2.98 -16.18
N GLY A 127 -6.54 -4.03 -17.01
CA GLY A 127 -6.35 -3.92 -18.46
C GLY A 127 -4.92 -3.59 -18.89
N GLY A 128 -3.92 -4.04 -18.12
CA GLY A 128 -2.50 -3.86 -18.45
C GLY A 128 -1.89 -2.55 -17.95
N VAL A 129 -2.61 -1.78 -17.13
CA VAL A 129 -2.06 -0.59 -16.47
C VAL A 129 -0.94 -0.94 -15.50
N LEU A 130 -1.10 -2.05 -14.78
CA LEU A 130 -0.06 -2.62 -13.92
C LEU A 130 0.32 -3.97 -14.49
N LYS A 131 1.63 -4.24 -14.57
CA LYS A 131 2.17 -5.46 -15.14
C LYS A 131 3.24 -6.03 -14.22
N HIS A 132 3.26 -7.35 -14.11
CA HIS A 132 4.32 -8.10 -13.47
C HIS A 132 4.77 -9.21 -14.41
N TYR A 133 6.05 -9.51 -14.40
CA TYR A 133 6.64 -10.50 -15.28
C TYR A 133 7.31 -11.57 -14.43
N GLU A 134 6.97 -12.82 -14.69
CA GLU A 134 7.58 -13.97 -14.02
C GLU A 134 7.92 -15.06 -15.03
N ARG A 135 8.84 -15.94 -14.64
CA ARG A 135 9.13 -17.15 -15.41
C ARG A 135 7.99 -18.15 -15.20
N LYS A 136 7.58 -18.80 -16.28
CA LYS A 136 6.67 -19.94 -16.16
C LYS A 136 7.40 -21.09 -15.46
N ALA A 137 6.91 -21.53 -14.31
CA ALA A 137 7.45 -22.72 -13.68
C ALA A 137 7.30 -23.91 -14.66
N ALA A 138 8.39 -24.67 -14.83
CA ALA A 138 8.43 -25.86 -15.68
C ALA A 138 7.54 -26.98 -15.13
#